data_AF-A0AAW2P4H9-F1
#
_entry.id   AF-A0AAW2P4H9-F1
#
_cell.length_a   1.000
_cell.length_b   1.000
_cell.length_c   1.000
_cell.angle_alpha   90.00
_cell.angle_beta   90.00
_cell.angle_gamma   90.00
#
_symmetry.space_group_name_H-M   'P 1'
#
loop_
_entity.id
_entity.type
_entity.pdbx_description
1 polymer ?
#
loop_
_entity_poly.entity_id
_entity_poly.type
_entity_poly.pdbx_seq_one_letter_code
_entity_poly.pdbx_strand_id
1 'polypeptide(L)' 'MNQGPYQWHVSFSYARALQNTCLKTWAGKPENVKAAQHSLLVRAKANSLAQLGKYRAQGEFEEAKKGMFV' A
#
# COMPACT_ATOMS: atom_id res chain seq x y z
N MET A 1 3.05 10.76 -9.35
CA MET A 1 2.63 12.02 -8.70
C MET A 1 3.82 12.71 -8.06
N ASN A 2 4.57 12.16 -7.11
CA ASN A 2 5.68 12.91 -6.47
C ASN A 2 7.05 12.85 -7.18
N GLN A 3 7.10 12.93 -8.52
CA GLN A 3 8.37 12.86 -9.26
C GLN A 3 8.98 14.23 -9.61
N GLY A 4 8.43 15.32 -9.09
CA GLY A 4 8.94 16.68 -9.28
C GLY A 4 8.76 17.55 -8.02
N PRO A 5 9.31 18.77 -8.01
CA PRO A 5 9.16 19.69 -6.88
C PRO A 5 7.75 20.28 -6.84
N TYR A 6 7.15 20.32 -5.65
CA TYR A 6 5.84 20.90 -5.39
C TYR A 6 5.95 21.98 -4.30
N GLN A 7 5.15 23.03 -4.42
CA GLN A 7 5.06 24.13 -3.43
C GLN A 7 4.35 23.70 -2.13
N TRP A 8 3.69 22.54 -2.14
CA TRP A 8 2.99 21.96 -1.00
C TRP A 8 3.29 20.48 -0.86
N HIS A 9 3.15 19.98 0.36
CA HIS A 9 3.38 18.58 0.67
C HIS A 9 2.28 17.71 0.07
N VAL A 10 2.62 16.95 -0.96
CA VAL A 10 1.71 15.98 -1.58
C VAL A 10 1.87 14.65 -0.85
N SER A 11 0.81 14.22 -0.16
CA SER A 11 0.77 12.95 0.56
C SER A 11 -0.54 12.22 0.27
N PHE A 12 -0.70 11.04 0.85
CA PHE A 12 -1.88 10.19 0.67
C PHE A 12 -2.72 10.13 1.95
N SER A 13 -4.04 10.02 1.79
CA SER A 13 -4.97 9.62 2.84
C SER A 13 -5.77 8.42 2.32
N TYR A 14 -5.26 7.22 2.58
CA TYR A 14 -5.79 5.98 2.00
C TYR A 14 -6.47 5.12 3.06
N ALA A 15 -7.78 4.90 2.88
CA ALA A 15 -8.53 3.91 3.63
C ALA A 15 -8.48 2.55 2.91
N ARG A 16 -9.31 2.35 1.89
CA ARG A 16 -9.43 1.07 1.16
C ARG A 16 -8.12 0.59 0.52
N ALA A 17 -7.33 1.47 -0.09
CA ALA A 17 -6.11 1.07 -0.79
C ALA A 17 -4.98 0.55 0.13
N LEU A 18 -5.09 0.81 1.45
CA LEU A 18 -4.12 0.40 2.46
C LEU A 18 -4.66 -0.82 3.26
N GLN A 19 -5.96 -0.85 3.52
CA GLN A 19 -6.60 -1.88 4.36
C GLN A 19 -7.09 -3.11 3.58
N ASN A 20 -7.43 -3.01 2.28
CA ASN A 20 -8.07 -4.11 1.55
C ASN A 20 -7.23 -5.40 1.53
N THR A 21 -5.92 -5.30 1.27
CA THR A 21 -5.01 -6.45 1.30
C THR A 21 -4.90 -7.04 2.71
N CYS A 22 -4.76 -6.19 3.74
CA CYS A 22 -4.70 -6.61 5.14
C CYS A 22 -5.97 -7.34 5.58
N LEU A 23 -7.15 -6.82 5.24
CA LEU A 23 -8.44 -7.43 5.56
C LEU A 23 -8.62 -8.77 4.86
N LYS A 24 -8.24 -8.86 3.57
CA LYS A 24 -8.28 -10.12 2.81
C LYS A 24 -7.34 -11.17 3.41
N THR A 25 -6.12 -10.79 3.79
CA THR A 25 -5.15 -11.69 4.43
C THR A 25 -5.59 -12.11 5.83
N TRP A 26 -6.20 -11.21 6.60
CA TRP A 26 -6.69 -11.52 7.93
C TRP A 26 -7.87 -12.50 7.90
N ALA A 27 -8.85 -12.27 7.02
CA ALA A 27 -10.06 -13.08 6.89
C ALA A 27 -10.84 -13.32 8.21
N GLY A 28 -10.66 -12.44 9.21
CA GLY A 28 -11.25 -12.57 10.54
C GLY A 28 -10.62 -13.65 11.43
N LYS A 29 -9.53 -14.26 10.99
CA LYS A 29 -8.88 -15.40 11.67
C LYS A 29 -7.73 -14.93 12.57
N PRO A 30 -7.75 -15.23 13.89
CA PRO A 30 -6.68 -14.84 14.81
C PRO A 30 -5.27 -15.33 14.39
N GLU A 31 -5.19 -16.52 13.80
CA GLU A 31 -3.94 -17.11 13.30
C GLU A 31 -3.29 -16.28 12.17
N ASN A 32 -4.07 -15.49 11.45
CA ASN A 32 -3.60 -14.68 10.32
C ASN A 32 -3.16 -13.27 10.72
N VAL A 33 -3.26 -12.88 12.00
CA VAL A 33 -2.97 -11.51 12.46
C VAL A 33 -1.55 -11.07 12.08
N LYS A 34 -0.54 -11.93 12.26
CA LYS A 34 0.84 -11.61 11.88
C LYS A 34 1.01 -11.42 10.37
N ALA A 35 0.38 -12.28 9.57
CA ALA A 35 0.41 -12.18 8.11
C ALA A 35 -0.28 -10.89 7.62
N ALA A 36 -1.42 -10.55 8.21
CA ALA A 36 -2.16 -9.32 7.91
C ALA A 36 -1.35 -8.07 8.27
N GLN A 37 -0.75 -8.02 9.46
CA GLN A 37 0.15 -6.93 9.87
C GLN A 37 1.34 -6.76 8.92
N HIS A 38 1.95 -7.86 8.48
CA HIS A 38 3.03 -7.82 7.51
C HIS A 38 2.58 -7.20 6.17
N SER A 39 1.42 -7.61 5.66
CA SER A 39 0.86 -7.06 4.42
C SER A 39 0.57 -5.55 4.53
N LEU A 40 0.11 -5.09 5.70
CA LEU A 40 -0.14 -3.68 5.99
C LEU A 40 1.17 -2.87 5.97
N LEU A 41 2.22 -3.39 6.61
CA LEU A 41 3.54 -2.78 6.65
C LEU A 41 4.17 -2.63 5.26
N VAL A 42 4.04 -3.66 4.42
CA VAL A 42 4.50 -3.61 3.03
C VAL A 42 3.82 -2.46 2.26
N ARG A 43 2.49 -2.34 2.39
CA ARG A 43 1.73 -1.27 1.73
C ARG A 43 2.04 0.11 2.29
N ALA A 44 2.21 0.24 3.61
CA ALA A 44 2.61 1.49 4.24
C ALA A 44 3.99 1.95 3.74
N LYS A 45 4.95 1.03 3.64
CA LYS A 45 6.31 1.31 3.12
C LYS A 45 6.28 1.71 1.65
N ALA A 46 5.49 1.01 0.82
CA ALA A 46 5.30 1.36 -0.58
C ALA A 46 4.74 2.79 -0.74
N ASN A 47 3.73 3.16 0.04
CA ASN A 47 3.14 4.50 0.00
C ASN A 47 4.11 5.58 0.52
N SER A 48 4.89 5.31 1.56
CA SER A 48 5.93 6.22 2.04
C SER A 48 7.00 6.48 0.96
N LEU A 49 7.46 5.44 0.28
CA LEU A 49 8.37 5.60 -0.86
C LEU A 49 7.72 6.38 -2.01
N ALA A 50 6.41 6.22 -2.22
CA ALA A 50 5.68 6.92 -3.28
C ALA A 50 5.55 8.41 -2.99
N GLN A 51 5.35 8.79 -1.73
CA GLN A 51 5.35 10.17 -1.28
C GLN A 51 6.74 10.83 -1.44
N LEU A 52 7.82 10.06 -1.39
CA LEU A 52 9.16 10.57 -1.70
C LEU A 52 9.50 10.56 -3.20
N GLY A 53 8.61 10.08 -4.07
CA GLY A 53 8.88 9.88 -5.50
C GLY A 53 9.85 8.73 -5.81
N LYS A 54 10.23 7.94 -4.81
CA LYS A 54 11.25 6.87 -4.88
C LYS A 54 10.66 5.49 -5.07
N TYR A 55 9.33 5.38 -5.12
CA TYR A 55 8.65 4.11 -5.29
C TYR A 55 8.90 3.51 -6.67
N ARG A 56 9.36 2.25 -6.71
CA ARG A 56 9.52 1.45 -7.92
C ARG A 56 8.69 0.18 -7.74
N ALA A 57 7.80 -0.13 -8.70
CA ALA A 57 6.93 -1.30 -8.65
C ALA A 57 7.64 -2.65 -8.91
N GLN A 58 8.98 -2.67 -8.90
CA GLN A 58 9.76 -3.90 -9.07
C GLN A 58 9.64 -4.76 -7.81
N GLY A 59 8.90 -5.86 -7.91
CA GLY A 59 8.72 -6.84 -6.84
C GLY A 59 7.37 -6.79 -6.11
N GLU A 60 6.41 -5.96 -6.53
CA GLU A 60 5.04 -6.07 -6.02
C GLU A 60 4.33 -7.31 -6.57
N PHE A 61 3.55 -7.96 -5.69
CA PHE A 61 2.64 -9.06 -6.04
C PHE A 61 1.72 -8.63 -7.19
N GLU A 62 1.48 -9.52 -8.16
CA GLU A 62 0.62 -9.27 -9.34
C GLU A 62 -0.79 -8.77 -8.94
N GLU A 63 -1.31 -9.19 -7.79
CA GLU A 63 -2.55 -8.65 -7.20
C GLU A 63 -2.53 -7.13 -6.97
N ALA A 64 -1.39 -6.53 -6.65
CA ALA A 64 -1.26 -5.09 -6.43
C ALA A 64 -1.24 -4.29 -7.74
N LYS A 65 -0.88 -4.94 -8.85
CA LYS A 65 -0.91 -4.35 -10.21
C LYS A 65 -2.30 -4.38 -10.82
N LYS A 66 -3.17 -5.33 -10.41
CA LYS A 66 -4.60 -5.27 -10.72
C LYS A 66 -5.20 -4.08 -9.98
N GLY A 67 -5.42 -2.99 -10.73
CA GLY A 67 -6.06 -1.79 -10.22
C GLY A 67 -7.35 -2.13 -9.48
N MET A 68 -7.59 -1.43 -8.36
CA MET A 68 -8.80 -1.55 -7.54
C MET A 68 -9.98 -0.80 -8.20
N PHE A 69 -10.19 -1.02 -9.49
CA PHE A 69 -11.32 -0.53 -10.24
C PHE A 69 -12.15 -1.74 -10.67
N VAL A 70 -13.43 -1.71 -10.28
CA VAL A 70 -14.48 -2.42 -11.00
C VAL A 70 -14.65 -1.73 -12.34
#